data_AF-A0A5C5ZLT1-F1
#
_entry.id   AF-A0A5C5ZLT1-F1
#
_cell.length_a   1.000
_cell.length_b   1.000
_cell.length_c   1.000
_cell.angle_alpha   90.00
_cell.angle_beta   90.00
_cell.angle_gamma   90.00
#
_symmetry.space_group_name_H-M   'P 1'
#
loop_
_entity.id
_entity.type
_entity.pdbx_description
1 polymer ?
#
loop_
_entity_poly.entity_id
_entity_poly.type
_entity_poly.pdbx_seq_one_letter_code
_entity_poly.pdbx_strand_id
1 'polypeptide(L)'
;MRYKTVVAAVLAIFGFGNACPGTPLRPGDFLSLGPLPAGGFEIDTDALTFGGAAGGVLHTQGGGAPDIAVFVFDGGGVLASGDNITVTGGNALALLFQGSATLAGTIDVSGANGLDAIQNVVTGIGGSGVAGGGRGGNGGPFSSGQDGVGPGRGVAGSSSASVSGVGSGAGAGFGTMGGQGGAGVTTREGGAPYGDPLRDLLFAGSGGGGGGGQSNQRLGGGGGAGGGALEIGAQTSLGFVGATILANGGDGANGFADGGGGSGGAIVLHGFEVSVDLNSLIQASGGVGGEVPNMGGCGGAGRIEILHHPDGEFVDLGVIEAHAGAAGDCVDGEPVLTISADVGVPEPSGLATAVLLLGLGGRRLGPGGRRAARSE
;
A
#
# COMPACT_ATOMS: atom_id res chain seq x y z
N MET A 1 28.17 -52.67 -34.63
CA MET A 1 27.86 -51.88 -33.41
C MET A 1 27.62 -50.44 -33.81
N ARG A 2 26.38 -49.97 -33.78
CA ARG A 2 26.02 -48.56 -34.02
C ARG A 2 25.20 -48.11 -32.81
N TYR A 3 25.79 -47.30 -31.94
CA TYR A 3 25.06 -46.69 -30.82
C TYR A 3 24.26 -45.51 -31.37
N LYS A 4 22.93 -45.57 -31.20
CA LYS A 4 22.02 -44.45 -31.48
C LYS A 4 21.96 -43.56 -30.24
N THR A 5 22.38 -42.31 -30.39
CA THR A 5 22.22 -41.25 -29.40
C THR A 5 20.73 -40.90 -29.31
N VAL A 6 20.11 -41.15 -28.16
CA VAL A 6 18.75 -40.70 -27.86
C VAL A 6 18.87 -39.31 -27.24
N VAL A 7 18.48 -38.27 -27.99
CA VAL A 7 18.29 -36.92 -27.46
C VAL A 7 16.91 -36.87 -26.83
N ALA A 8 16.85 -36.80 -25.50
CA ALA A 8 15.61 -36.57 -24.77
C ALA A 8 15.31 -35.07 -24.80
N ALA A 9 14.28 -34.68 -25.55
CA ALA A 9 13.71 -33.34 -25.48
C ALA A 9 12.92 -33.23 -24.17
N VAL A 10 13.43 -32.44 -23.23
CA VAL A 10 12.67 -32.03 -22.05
C VAL A 10 11.74 -30.91 -22.47
N LEU A 11 10.46 -31.24 -22.64
CA LEU A 11 9.39 -30.27 -22.87
C LEU A 11 8.99 -29.69 -21.51
N ALA A 12 9.50 -28.50 -21.17
CA ALA A 12 9.05 -27.75 -20.00
C ALA A 12 7.66 -27.17 -20.29
N ILE A 13 6.63 -27.81 -19.74
CA ILE A 13 5.27 -27.26 -19.73
C ILE A 13 5.25 -26.21 -18.61
N PHE A 14 5.36 -24.94 -18.95
CA PHE A 14 5.02 -23.84 -18.04
C PHE A 14 3.50 -23.82 -17.91
N GLY A 15 2.99 -24.56 -16.94
CA GLY A 15 1.62 -24.38 -16.48
C GLY A 15 1.56 -23.08 -15.72
N PHE A 16 0.89 -22.08 -16.28
CA PHE A 16 0.37 -20.96 -15.50
C PHE A 16 -0.66 -21.54 -14.52
N GLY A 17 -0.21 -21.85 -13.31
CA GLY A 17 -1.12 -22.14 -12.22
C GLY A 17 -1.94 -20.88 -11.98
N ASN A 18 -3.27 -21.00 -12.00
CA ASN A 18 -4.12 -19.93 -11.48
C ASN A 18 -3.64 -19.65 -10.05
N ALA A 19 -3.16 -18.43 -9.80
CA ALA A 19 -2.77 -17.99 -8.47
C ALA A 19 -3.93 -18.33 -7.51
N CYS A 20 -3.59 -18.92 -6.37
CA CYS A 20 -4.56 -19.05 -5.30
C CYS A 20 -5.00 -17.63 -4.92
N PRO A 21 -6.31 -17.34 -4.80
CA PRO A 21 -6.75 -16.08 -4.22
C PRO A 21 -6.07 -15.92 -2.85
N GLY A 22 -5.38 -14.80 -2.63
CA GLY A 22 -4.72 -14.50 -1.35
C GLY A 22 -3.20 -14.56 -1.29
N THR A 23 -2.49 -14.52 -2.42
CA THR A 23 -1.02 -14.43 -2.43
C THR A 23 -0.53 -13.12 -3.03
N PRO A 24 0.52 -12.49 -2.45
CA PRO A 24 1.20 -11.34 -3.04
C PRO A 24 1.62 -11.57 -4.50
N LEU A 25 1.74 -10.49 -5.26
CA LEU A 25 2.14 -10.55 -6.65
C LEU A 25 3.56 -11.10 -6.79
N ARG A 26 3.73 -12.14 -7.62
CA ARG A 26 5.03 -12.77 -7.80
C ARG A 26 5.83 -12.02 -8.86
N PRO A 27 7.04 -11.50 -8.57
CA PRO A 27 7.82 -10.75 -9.57
C PRO A 27 8.16 -11.57 -10.83
N GLY A 28 8.24 -12.90 -10.71
CA GLY A 28 8.53 -13.80 -11.81
C GLY A 28 7.39 -14.02 -12.80
N ASP A 29 6.16 -13.60 -12.45
CA ASP A 29 4.98 -13.75 -13.31
C ASP A 29 4.85 -12.61 -14.34
N PHE A 30 5.70 -11.58 -14.21
CA PHE A 30 5.69 -10.38 -15.04
C PHE A 30 7.02 -10.21 -15.78
N LEU A 31 6.98 -9.49 -16.92
CA LEU A 31 8.18 -9.15 -17.67
C LEU A 31 8.94 -8.01 -16.96
N SER A 32 10.25 -8.16 -16.77
CA SER A 32 11.11 -7.10 -16.25
C SER A 32 11.22 -5.93 -17.23
N LEU A 33 11.22 -4.71 -16.69
CA LEU A 33 11.46 -3.44 -17.38
C LEU A 33 12.95 -3.09 -17.45
N GLY A 34 13.82 -3.98 -16.98
CA GLY A 34 15.26 -3.76 -16.86
C GLY A 34 15.65 -3.26 -15.46
N PRO A 35 16.83 -2.65 -15.30
CA PRO A 35 17.27 -2.14 -14.01
C PRO A 35 16.38 -0.97 -13.55
N LEU A 36 16.20 -0.86 -12.24
CA LEU A 36 15.55 0.31 -11.64
C LEU A 36 16.29 1.59 -12.09
N PRO A 37 15.58 2.63 -12.59
CA PRO A 37 16.22 3.88 -12.97
C PRO A 37 16.97 4.51 -11.80
N ALA A 38 18.12 5.12 -12.09
CA ALA A 38 18.84 5.92 -11.10
C ALA A 38 18.16 7.29 -10.93
N GLY A 39 18.18 7.84 -9.71
CA GLY A 39 17.53 9.10 -9.40
C GLY A 39 16.04 8.94 -9.05
N GLY A 40 15.44 10.03 -8.56
CA GLY A 40 13.98 10.11 -8.38
C GLY A 40 13.23 10.18 -9.71
N PHE A 41 12.01 9.65 -9.75
CA PHE A 41 11.14 9.65 -10.93
C PHE A 41 9.66 9.60 -10.55
N GLU A 42 8.80 10.00 -11.50
CA GLU A 42 7.35 9.89 -11.34
C GLU A 42 6.83 8.58 -11.92
N ILE A 43 5.84 7.99 -11.24
CA ILE A 43 5.03 6.88 -11.75
C ILE A 43 3.60 7.37 -11.93
N ASP A 44 3.07 7.22 -13.15
CA ASP A 44 1.65 7.41 -13.43
C ASP A 44 0.98 6.03 -13.54
N THR A 45 0.16 5.72 -12.54
CA THR A 45 -0.53 4.43 -12.40
C THR A 45 -1.72 4.27 -13.34
N ASP A 46 -2.27 5.35 -13.89
CA ASP A 46 -3.33 5.29 -14.89
C ASP A 46 -2.75 5.13 -16.31
N ALA A 47 -1.66 5.87 -16.59
CA ALA A 47 -0.97 5.77 -17.87
C ALA A 47 -0.01 4.56 -17.96
N LEU A 48 0.25 3.88 -16.85
CA LEU A 48 1.20 2.78 -16.72
C LEU A 48 2.62 3.17 -17.18
N THR A 49 3.06 4.35 -16.75
CA THR A 49 4.38 4.91 -17.11
C THR A 49 5.25 5.17 -15.88
N PHE A 50 6.57 5.10 -16.06
CA PHE A 50 7.58 5.41 -15.05
C PHE A 50 8.67 6.28 -15.70
N GLY A 51 8.98 7.45 -15.11
CA GLY A 51 9.91 8.42 -15.71
C GLY A 51 9.52 8.86 -17.13
N GLY A 52 8.22 8.82 -17.46
CA GLY A 52 7.68 9.09 -18.79
C GLY A 52 7.81 7.94 -19.81
N ALA A 53 8.42 6.82 -19.45
CA ALA A 53 8.47 5.62 -20.28
C ALA A 53 7.30 4.69 -19.98
N ALA A 54 6.66 4.14 -21.02
CA ALA A 54 5.66 3.10 -20.85
C ALA A 54 6.31 1.78 -20.40
N GLY A 55 5.60 1.01 -19.58
CA GLY A 55 6.08 -0.31 -19.17
C GLY A 55 5.24 -1.01 -18.10
N GLY A 56 4.41 -0.28 -17.36
CA GLY A 56 3.54 -0.89 -16.37
C GLY A 56 2.51 -1.85 -17.00
N VAL A 57 2.05 -2.81 -16.22
CA VAL A 57 0.95 -3.71 -16.58
C VAL A 57 -0.17 -3.54 -15.57
N LEU A 58 -1.42 -3.48 -16.05
CA LEU A 58 -2.59 -3.45 -15.17
C LEU A 58 -2.95 -4.86 -14.72
N HIS A 59 -3.00 -5.08 -13.41
CA HIS A 59 -3.49 -6.31 -12.78
C HIS A 59 -4.86 -6.05 -12.14
N THR A 60 -5.89 -6.67 -12.69
CA THR A 60 -7.26 -6.51 -12.21
C THR A 60 -7.54 -7.40 -11.01
N GLN A 61 -7.94 -6.78 -9.89
CA GLN A 61 -8.21 -7.49 -8.63
C GLN A 61 -9.72 -7.81 -8.45
N GLY A 62 -10.60 -6.92 -8.90
CA GLY A 62 -12.03 -7.01 -8.65
C GLY A 62 -12.39 -6.70 -7.18
N GLY A 63 -13.57 -7.15 -6.74
CA GLY A 63 -13.98 -7.02 -5.32
C GLY A 63 -14.22 -5.59 -4.80
N GLY A 64 -14.16 -4.58 -5.68
CA GLY A 64 -14.27 -3.16 -5.30
C GLY A 64 -12.94 -2.52 -4.87
N ALA A 65 -11.84 -3.27 -4.90
CA ALA A 65 -10.49 -2.72 -4.79
C ALA A 65 -10.08 -2.02 -6.10
N PRO A 66 -9.18 -1.03 -6.05
CA PRO A 66 -8.56 -0.50 -7.27
C PRO A 66 -7.78 -1.60 -7.99
N ASP A 67 -7.68 -1.53 -9.31
CA ASP A 67 -6.72 -2.35 -10.04
C ASP A 67 -5.29 -1.92 -9.69
N ILE A 68 -4.31 -2.80 -9.93
CA ILE A 68 -2.90 -2.54 -9.58
C ILE A 68 -2.11 -2.23 -10.85
N ALA A 69 -1.42 -1.09 -10.88
CA ALA A 69 -0.36 -0.80 -11.81
C ALA A 69 0.94 -1.47 -11.35
N VAL A 70 1.33 -2.53 -12.06
CA VAL A 70 2.48 -3.38 -11.73
C VAL A 70 3.70 -2.94 -12.55
N PHE A 71 4.77 -2.59 -11.86
CA PHE A 71 6.08 -2.30 -12.45
C PHE A 71 7.11 -3.28 -11.89
N VAL A 72 7.79 -4.00 -12.78
CA VAL A 72 8.73 -5.06 -12.40
C VAL A 72 10.12 -4.72 -12.91
N PHE A 73 11.11 -4.80 -12.03
CA PHE A 73 12.51 -4.52 -12.34
C PHE A 73 13.38 -5.75 -12.15
N ASP A 74 14.58 -5.69 -12.74
CA ASP A 74 15.64 -6.67 -12.52
C ASP A 74 16.03 -6.73 -11.03
N GLY A 75 16.69 -7.83 -10.66
CA GLY A 75 17.34 -7.93 -9.35
C GLY A 75 18.52 -6.96 -9.20
N GLY A 76 18.78 -6.53 -7.96
CA GLY A 76 19.82 -5.55 -7.64
C GLY A 76 19.36 -4.10 -7.77
N GLY A 77 18.05 -3.83 -7.75
CA GLY A 77 17.49 -2.48 -7.79
C GLY A 77 17.94 -1.65 -6.58
N VAL A 78 18.38 -0.42 -6.82
CA VAL A 78 18.78 0.51 -5.75
C VAL A 78 18.07 1.84 -5.94
N LEU A 79 17.24 2.23 -4.98
CA LEU A 79 16.74 3.59 -4.85
C LEU A 79 17.64 4.31 -3.85
N ALA A 80 18.42 5.29 -4.29
CA ALA A 80 19.42 5.91 -3.42
C ALA A 80 18.78 6.90 -2.42
N SER A 81 19.51 7.19 -1.35
CA SER A 81 19.08 8.21 -0.39
C SER A 81 18.99 9.58 -1.06
N GLY A 82 17.88 10.29 -0.83
CA GLY A 82 17.54 11.54 -1.49
C GLY A 82 16.78 11.39 -2.80
N ASP A 83 16.69 10.18 -3.38
CA ASP A 83 15.81 9.92 -4.50
C ASP A 83 14.35 9.82 -4.02
N ASN A 84 13.41 10.30 -4.83
CA ASN A 84 11.98 10.27 -4.53
C ASN A 84 11.20 9.65 -5.70
N ILE A 85 10.36 8.67 -5.39
CA ILE A 85 9.34 8.15 -6.30
C ILE A 85 8.01 8.81 -5.94
N THR A 86 7.54 9.71 -6.80
CA THR A 86 6.23 10.34 -6.68
C THR A 86 5.21 9.59 -7.53
N VAL A 87 3.98 9.47 -7.04
CA VAL A 87 2.95 8.67 -7.70
C VAL A 87 1.74 9.52 -8.07
N THR A 88 1.24 9.33 -9.28
CA THR A 88 -0.01 9.88 -9.79
C THR A 88 -0.91 8.77 -10.33
N GLY A 89 -2.17 9.10 -10.61
CA GLY A 89 -3.19 8.15 -11.09
C GLY A 89 -3.97 7.44 -9.98
N GLY A 90 -4.99 6.70 -10.39
CA GLY A 90 -6.01 6.10 -9.54
C GLY A 90 -5.89 4.58 -9.33
N ASN A 91 -4.93 3.90 -9.93
CA ASN A 91 -4.68 2.47 -9.69
C ASN A 91 -3.69 2.28 -8.55
N ALA A 92 -3.81 1.23 -7.74
CA ALA A 92 -2.81 0.88 -6.74
C ALA A 92 -1.43 0.65 -7.37
N LEU A 93 -0.34 0.79 -6.60
CA LEU A 93 1.02 0.63 -7.10
C LEU A 93 1.64 -0.68 -6.61
N ALA A 94 2.21 -1.47 -7.52
CA ALA A 94 3.13 -2.55 -7.17
C ALA A 94 4.52 -2.34 -7.79
N LEU A 95 5.55 -2.34 -6.95
CA LEU A 95 6.96 -2.30 -7.32
C LEU A 95 7.60 -3.66 -7.01
N LEU A 96 7.87 -4.44 -8.06
CA LEU A 96 8.36 -5.81 -7.92
C LEU A 96 9.78 -5.95 -8.45
N PHE A 97 10.57 -6.83 -7.83
CA PHE A 97 11.97 -7.07 -8.18
C PHE A 97 12.23 -8.57 -8.37
N GLN A 98 12.76 -8.95 -9.54
CA GLN A 98 13.12 -10.34 -9.88
C GLN A 98 14.41 -10.83 -9.19
N GLY A 99 14.77 -10.23 -8.06
CA GLY A 99 15.94 -10.54 -7.28
C GLY A 99 15.90 -9.73 -5.98
N SER A 100 17.01 -9.07 -5.66
CA SER A 100 17.10 -8.20 -4.49
C SER A 100 16.76 -6.74 -4.80
N ALA A 101 16.34 -5.99 -3.79
CA ALA A 101 16.23 -4.54 -3.85
C ALA A 101 16.71 -3.89 -2.55
N THR A 102 17.37 -2.75 -2.68
CA THR A 102 17.73 -1.87 -1.57
C THR A 102 17.11 -0.50 -1.78
N LEU A 103 16.22 -0.12 -0.89
CA LEU A 103 15.51 1.15 -0.94
C LEU A 103 16.03 2.04 0.19
N ALA A 104 16.56 3.20 -0.17
CA ALA A 104 17.05 4.22 0.76
C ALA A 104 16.42 5.60 0.52
N GLY A 105 15.61 5.74 -0.54
CA GLY A 105 14.89 6.95 -0.89
C GLY A 105 13.47 7.01 -0.30
N THR A 106 12.69 7.95 -0.82
CA THR A 106 11.28 8.14 -0.47
C THR A 106 10.37 7.51 -1.53
N ILE A 107 9.33 6.82 -1.08
CA ILE A 107 8.18 6.42 -1.90
C ILE A 107 6.93 6.93 -1.18
N ASP A 108 6.22 7.85 -1.81
CA ASP A 108 5.08 8.53 -1.19
C ASP A 108 3.81 8.33 -2.03
N VAL A 109 2.88 7.57 -1.48
CA VAL A 109 1.52 7.38 -1.99
C VAL A 109 0.47 7.99 -1.06
N SER A 110 0.85 9.00 -0.25
CA SER A 110 -0.08 9.65 0.67
C SER A 110 -1.15 10.45 -0.06
N GLY A 111 -2.34 10.49 0.54
CA GLY A 111 -3.44 11.33 0.09
C GLY A 111 -3.18 12.81 0.40
N ALA A 112 -3.64 13.70 -0.48
CA ALA A 112 -3.52 15.13 -0.26
C ALA A 112 -4.53 15.65 0.78
N ASN A 113 -4.15 16.73 1.46
CA ASN A 113 -5.03 17.45 2.37
C ASN A 113 -6.19 18.12 1.61
N GLY A 114 -7.30 18.32 2.30
CA GLY A 114 -8.37 19.20 1.85
C GLY A 114 -7.90 20.65 1.76
N LEU A 115 -8.67 21.48 1.05
CA LEU A 115 -8.45 22.92 0.98
C LEU A 115 -9.50 23.68 1.80
N ASP A 116 -9.06 24.73 2.46
CA ASP A 116 -9.90 25.60 3.28
C ASP A 116 -10.99 26.28 2.44
N ALA A 117 -12.14 26.54 3.07
CA ALA A 117 -13.14 27.42 2.48
C ALA A 117 -12.74 28.89 2.63
N ILE A 118 -12.84 29.65 1.53
CA ILE A 118 -12.79 31.11 1.56
C ILE A 118 -14.22 31.63 1.68
N GLN A 119 -14.59 32.06 2.88
CA GLN A 119 -15.95 32.50 3.19
C GLN A 119 -16.43 33.58 2.22
N ASN A 120 -17.67 33.45 1.72
CA ASN A 120 -18.28 34.29 0.67
C ASN A 120 -17.69 34.15 -0.74
N VAL A 121 -16.71 33.27 -0.97
CA VAL A 121 -16.00 33.18 -2.26
C VAL A 121 -16.07 31.77 -2.84
N VAL A 122 -15.46 30.80 -2.17
CA VAL A 122 -15.34 29.43 -2.67
C VAL A 122 -15.38 28.44 -1.51
N THR A 123 -16.05 27.33 -1.74
CA THR A 123 -16.11 26.25 -0.76
C THR A 123 -14.79 25.49 -0.69
N GLY A 124 -14.55 24.80 0.42
CA GLY A 124 -13.38 23.95 0.56
C GLY A 124 -13.42 22.80 -0.46
N ILE A 125 -12.27 22.48 -1.04
CA ILE A 125 -12.13 21.42 -2.05
C ILE A 125 -11.55 20.20 -1.36
N GLY A 126 -12.17 19.04 -1.55
CA GLY A 126 -11.64 17.81 -0.99
C GLY A 126 -10.31 17.40 -1.62
N GLY A 127 -9.39 16.89 -0.80
CA GLY A 127 -8.05 16.47 -1.21
C GLY A 127 -8.09 15.38 -2.27
N SER A 128 -7.06 15.35 -3.13
CA SER A 128 -6.91 14.29 -4.15
C SER A 128 -6.22 13.06 -3.56
N GLY A 129 -6.78 11.88 -3.82
CA GLY A 129 -6.08 10.62 -3.58
C GLY A 129 -5.15 10.29 -4.75
N VAL A 130 -4.21 9.38 -4.49
CA VAL A 130 -3.30 8.77 -5.47
C VAL A 130 -3.19 7.28 -5.19
N ALA A 131 -2.73 6.52 -6.18
CA ALA A 131 -2.48 5.08 -6.05
C ALA A 131 -3.70 4.31 -5.49
N GLY A 132 -4.91 4.61 -5.98
CA GLY A 132 -6.17 4.02 -5.47
C GLY A 132 -6.83 4.76 -4.31
N GLY A 133 -6.15 5.72 -3.68
CA GLY A 133 -6.68 6.49 -2.55
C GLY A 133 -7.96 7.24 -2.89
N GLY A 134 -8.94 7.19 -1.99
CA GLY A 134 -10.22 7.86 -2.16
C GLY A 134 -10.11 9.38 -2.02
N ARG A 135 -10.70 10.14 -2.94
CA ARG A 135 -10.78 11.61 -2.84
C ARG A 135 -11.58 12.06 -1.61
N GLY A 136 -11.15 13.14 -0.96
CA GLY A 136 -11.95 13.81 0.08
C GLY A 136 -13.19 14.53 -0.48
N GLY A 137 -14.18 14.77 0.37
CA GLY A 137 -15.41 15.47 0.02
C GLY A 137 -15.24 16.99 -0.04
N ASN A 138 -15.98 17.66 -0.94
CA ASN A 138 -16.01 19.13 -0.98
C ASN A 138 -16.86 19.70 0.17
N GLY A 139 -16.53 20.89 0.65
CA GLY A 139 -17.35 21.58 1.64
C GLY A 139 -18.70 22.03 1.10
N GLY A 140 -19.72 22.10 1.94
CA GLY A 140 -21.06 22.58 1.63
C GLY A 140 -21.21 24.12 1.65
N PRO A 141 -22.43 24.65 1.41
CA PRO A 141 -23.70 23.92 1.37
C PRO A 141 -24.11 23.41 -0.02
N PHE A 142 -23.57 23.97 -1.11
CA PHE A 142 -24.10 23.77 -2.46
C PHE A 142 -23.15 23.04 -3.42
N SER A 143 -22.14 22.35 -2.90
CA SER A 143 -21.23 21.56 -3.73
C SER A 143 -21.76 20.14 -3.96
N SER A 144 -21.45 19.57 -5.11
CA SER A 144 -21.57 18.13 -5.35
C SER A 144 -20.37 17.40 -4.73
N GLY A 145 -20.57 16.14 -4.33
CA GLY A 145 -19.51 15.29 -3.79
C GLY A 145 -19.02 15.75 -2.42
N GLN A 146 -19.95 16.01 -1.50
CA GLN A 146 -19.62 16.41 -0.13
C GLN A 146 -19.18 15.24 0.75
N ASP A 147 -19.64 14.03 0.44
CA ASP A 147 -19.05 12.82 1.03
C ASP A 147 -17.67 12.58 0.40
N GLY A 148 -16.77 11.95 1.15
CA GLY A 148 -15.54 11.43 0.56
C GLY A 148 -15.80 10.25 -0.38
N VAL A 149 -14.74 9.66 -0.93
CA VAL A 149 -14.81 8.51 -1.83
C VAL A 149 -14.14 7.30 -1.19
N GLY A 150 -14.68 6.11 -1.45
CA GLY A 150 -14.14 4.83 -0.99
C GLY A 150 -15.11 4.05 -0.09
N PRO A 151 -14.81 2.76 0.20
CA PRO A 151 -15.69 1.90 1.00
C PRO A 151 -15.94 2.41 2.42
N GLY A 152 -14.89 2.98 3.05
CA GLY A 152 -14.93 3.59 4.37
C GLY A 152 -14.97 5.12 4.32
N ARG A 153 -15.59 5.73 3.30
CA ARG A 153 -15.65 7.19 3.15
C ARG A 153 -16.23 7.89 4.38
N GLY A 154 -15.72 9.09 4.65
CA GLY A 154 -16.34 10.01 5.59
C GLY A 154 -17.61 10.65 5.02
N VAL A 155 -18.64 10.78 5.86
CA VAL A 155 -19.92 11.41 5.49
C VAL A 155 -19.84 12.93 5.62
N ALA A 156 -20.46 13.64 4.69
CA ALA A 156 -20.57 15.08 4.71
C ALA A 156 -21.23 15.61 6.00
N GLY A 157 -20.75 16.77 6.43
CA GLY A 157 -21.40 17.57 7.45
C GLY A 157 -22.80 18.04 7.03
N SER A 158 -23.70 18.26 8.00
CA SER A 158 -25.03 18.78 7.71
C SER A 158 -24.98 20.19 7.11
N SER A 159 -25.63 20.36 5.95
CA SER A 159 -25.74 21.64 5.22
C SER A 159 -27.14 22.27 5.29
N SER A 160 -27.98 21.83 6.24
CA SER A 160 -29.37 22.27 6.30
C SER A 160 -29.52 23.66 6.92
N ALA A 161 -30.01 24.62 6.14
CA ALA A 161 -30.35 25.97 6.60
C ALA A 161 -31.54 26.01 7.58
N SER A 162 -32.34 24.93 7.66
CA SER A 162 -33.57 24.86 8.46
C SER A 162 -33.39 24.28 9.87
N VAL A 163 -32.29 23.56 10.12
CA VAL A 163 -31.89 23.18 11.48
C VAL A 163 -30.77 24.10 11.92
N SER A 164 -30.84 24.60 13.15
CA SER A 164 -29.88 25.55 13.74
C SER A 164 -28.48 24.94 14.01
N GLY A 165 -28.01 23.99 13.18
CA GLY A 165 -26.72 23.35 13.31
C GLY A 165 -26.16 22.93 11.95
N VAL A 166 -25.05 23.57 11.57
CA VAL A 166 -24.10 23.02 10.60
C VAL A 166 -23.25 21.97 11.29
N GLY A 167 -22.92 20.90 10.59
CA GLY A 167 -22.03 19.87 11.10
C GLY A 167 -20.72 19.82 10.33
N SER A 168 -19.66 19.41 11.01
CA SER A 168 -18.37 19.07 10.41
C SER A 168 -18.44 17.74 9.67
N GLY A 169 -17.54 17.53 8.71
CA GLY A 169 -17.38 16.27 8.02
C GLY A 169 -16.88 15.19 8.96
N ALA A 170 -17.36 13.96 8.78
CA ALA A 170 -16.84 12.79 9.48
C ALA A 170 -15.56 12.30 8.79
N GLY A 171 -14.68 11.66 9.55
CA GLY A 171 -13.45 11.08 9.00
C GLY A 171 -13.69 9.71 8.36
N ALA A 172 -12.79 9.33 7.47
CA ALA A 172 -12.86 8.03 6.80
C ALA A 172 -12.25 6.91 7.65
N GLY A 173 -12.68 5.66 7.46
CA GLY A 173 -12.08 4.47 8.10
C GLY A 173 -11.39 3.55 7.09
N PHE A 174 -10.46 2.72 7.57
CA PHE A 174 -9.85 1.63 6.79
C PHE A 174 -9.29 0.50 7.68
N GLY A 175 -8.14 0.72 8.31
CA GLY A 175 -7.58 -0.16 9.35
C GLY A 175 -8.41 -0.08 10.62
N THR A 176 -8.73 1.14 11.04
CA THR A 176 -9.66 1.44 12.14
C THR A 176 -10.86 2.24 11.65
N MET A 177 -11.84 2.46 12.53
CA MET A 177 -12.97 3.35 12.26
C MET A 177 -12.50 4.81 12.22
N GLY A 178 -13.08 5.61 11.33
CA GLY A 178 -12.89 7.07 11.32
C GLY A 178 -13.63 7.77 12.46
N GLY A 179 -13.15 8.96 12.83
CA GLY A 179 -13.79 9.81 13.82
C GLY A 179 -15.15 10.35 13.36
N GLN A 180 -16.05 10.54 14.32
CA GLN A 180 -17.34 11.16 14.05
C GLN A 180 -17.19 12.64 13.67
N GLY A 181 -18.05 13.10 12.78
CA GLY A 181 -18.21 14.52 12.46
C GLY A 181 -19.50 15.10 13.02
N GLY A 182 -19.61 16.43 13.02
CA GLY A 182 -20.83 17.16 13.37
C GLY A 182 -20.67 18.08 14.57
N ALA A 183 -21.54 19.09 14.65
CA ALA A 183 -21.69 19.95 15.82
C ALA A 183 -23.20 20.16 16.10
N GLY A 184 -23.61 20.05 17.36
CA GLY A 184 -24.99 20.29 17.78
C GLY A 184 -25.95 19.12 17.52
N VAL A 185 -26.83 19.23 16.51
CA VAL A 185 -28.06 18.41 16.37
C VAL A 185 -27.94 17.12 15.54
N THR A 186 -26.85 16.92 14.80
CA THR A 186 -26.63 15.68 14.03
C THR A 186 -25.18 15.24 14.12
N THR A 187 -24.93 14.16 14.85
CA THR A 187 -23.67 13.41 14.76
C THR A 187 -23.67 12.57 13.49
N ARG A 188 -22.52 12.50 12.81
CA ARG A 188 -22.29 11.67 11.63
C ARG A 188 -21.20 10.67 11.98
N GLU A 189 -21.52 9.39 11.88
CA GLU A 189 -20.53 8.34 12.10
C GLU A 189 -19.40 8.44 11.09
N GLY A 190 -18.18 8.18 11.54
CA GLY A 190 -17.04 8.02 10.64
C GLY A 190 -17.13 6.74 9.82
N GLY A 191 -16.24 6.61 8.85
CA GLY A 191 -16.18 5.43 7.99
C GLY A 191 -15.83 4.16 8.77
N ALA A 192 -16.43 3.04 8.37
CA ALA A 192 -16.11 1.72 8.91
C ALA A 192 -14.78 1.17 8.35
N PRO A 193 -14.07 0.30 9.09
CA PRO A 193 -12.91 -0.41 8.55
C PRO A 193 -13.31 -1.43 7.47
N TYR A 194 -12.37 -1.75 6.56
CA TYR A 194 -12.56 -2.71 5.46
C TYR A 194 -11.21 -3.28 4.98
N GLY A 195 -11.27 -4.20 3.99
CA GLY A 195 -10.08 -4.70 3.29
C GLY A 195 -9.24 -5.70 4.09
N ASP A 196 -9.90 -6.53 4.91
CA ASP A 196 -9.26 -7.58 5.71
C ASP A 196 -9.59 -8.97 5.12
N PRO A 197 -8.59 -9.84 4.84
CA PRO A 197 -7.15 -9.62 4.93
C PRO A 197 -6.58 -8.80 3.76
N LEU A 198 -5.49 -8.06 4.00
CA LEU A 198 -4.90 -7.14 3.03
C LEU A 198 -4.20 -7.87 1.87
N ARG A 199 -3.58 -9.02 2.12
CA ARG A 199 -2.94 -9.87 1.09
C ARG A 199 -3.87 -10.40 -0.01
N ASP A 200 -5.20 -10.37 0.20
CA ASP A 200 -6.16 -10.90 -0.76
C ASP A 200 -6.51 -9.88 -1.84
N LEU A 201 -6.69 -8.63 -1.43
CA LEU A 201 -7.04 -7.51 -2.29
C LEU A 201 -6.36 -6.26 -1.72
N LEU A 202 -5.50 -5.64 -2.52
CA LEU A 202 -4.79 -4.44 -2.15
C LEU A 202 -5.73 -3.22 -2.21
N PHE A 203 -6.47 -3.01 -1.12
CA PHE A 203 -7.35 -1.87 -0.92
C PHE A 203 -6.56 -0.63 -0.50
N ALA A 204 -6.87 0.52 -1.10
CA ALA A 204 -6.38 1.82 -0.64
C ALA A 204 -7.29 2.42 0.44
N GLY A 205 -6.85 3.51 1.07
CA GLY A 205 -7.61 4.30 2.02
C GLY A 205 -8.77 5.09 1.40
N SER A 206 -9.70 5.54 2.23
CA SER A 206 -10.88 6.32 1.84
C SER A 206 -10.75 7.80 2.22
N GLY A 207 -11.42 8.67 1.46
CA GLY A 207 -11.44 10.11 1.73
C GLY A 207 -12.46 10.53 2.80
N GLY A 208 -12.12 11.54 3.59
CA GLY A 208 -12.98 12.14 4.60
C GLY A 208 -14.10 13.00 4.01
N GLY A 209 -15.16 13.23 4.78
CA GLY A 209 -16.29 14.06 4.38
C GLY A 209 -15.96 15.56 4.41
N GLY A 210 -16.56 16.34 3.53
CA GLY A 210 -16.49 17.80 3.58
C GLY A 210 -17.35 18.37 4.71
N GLY A 211 -16.95 19.52 5.23
CA GLY A 211 -17.70 20.25 6.23
C GLY A 211 -19.00 20.84 5.69
N GLY A 212 -20.03 20.95 6.53
CA GLY A 212 -21.29 21.57 6.18
C GLY A 212 -21.17 23.09 5.99
N GLY A 213 -22.00 23.65 5.12
CA GLY A 213 -22.20 25.10 5.03
C GLY A 213 -23.62 25.49 5.40
N GLN A 214 -23.83 26.75 5.78
CA GLN A 214 -25.17 27.26 6.13
C GLN A 214 -25.77 28.12 5.00
N SER A 215 -24.91 28.83 4.28
CA SER A 215 -25.30 29.74 3.20
C SER A 215 -24.09 29.99 2.28
N ASN A 216 -24.28 30.82 1.25
CA ASN A 216 -23.18 31.32 0.42
C ASN A 216 -22.14 32.15 1.21
N GLN A 217 -22.45 32.56 2.45
CA GLN A 217 -21.55 33.33 3.32
C GLN A 217 -20.82 32.45 4.35
N ARG A 218 -21.23 31.20 4.49
CA ARG A 218 -20.79 30.24 5.51
C ARG A 218 -20.55 28.90 4.86
N LEU A 219 -19.34 28.74 4.32
CA LEU A 219 -18.92 27.61 3.48
C LEU A 219 -18.08 26.64 4.32
N GLY A 220 -18.26 25.34 4.09
CA GLY A 220 -17.52 24.29 4.82
C GLY A 220 -16.14 23.99 4.22
N GLY A 221 -15.24 23.44 5.03
CA GLY A 221 -13.91 22.99 4.60
C GLY A 221 -13.96 21.70 3.77
N GLY A 222 -12.94 21.45 2.96
CA GLY A 222 -12.79 20.18 2.23
C GLY A 222 -12.31 19.05 3.14
N GLY A 223 -12.74 17.81 2.87
CA GLY A 223 -12.20 16.62 3.54
C GLY A 223 -10.84 16.20 2.97
N GLY A 224 -10.05 15.52 3.78
CA GLY A 224 -8.76 14.95 3.35
C GLY A 224 -8.91 13.68 2.52
N ALA A 225 -7.95 13.39 1.64
CA ALA A 225 -7.94 12.17 0.83
C ALA A 225 -7.46 10.95 1.60
N GLY A 226 -7.89 9.76 1.21
CA GLY A 226 -7.31 8.52 1.71
C GLY A 226 -5.91 8.25 1.15
N GLY A 227 -5.06 7.63 1.96
CA GLY A 227 -3.75 7.15 1.51
C GLY A 227 -3.86 6.06 0.44
N GLY A 228 -2.88 5.99 -0.44
CA GLY A 228 -2.82 5.02 -1.52
C GLY A 228 -2.51 3.59 -1.08
N ALA A 229 -2.53 2.68 -2.04
CA ALA A 229 -2.18 1.28 -1.89
C ALA A 229 -0.84 0.99 -2.56
N LEU A 230 0.10 0.40 -1.82
CA LEU A 230 1.45 0.11 -2.26
C LEU A 230 1.84 -1.34 -1.93
N GLU A 231 2.31 -2.08 -2.91
CA GLU A 231 2.99 -3.36 -2.76
C GLU A 231 4.45 -3.24 -3.19
N ILE A 232 5.37 -3.72 -2.36
CA ILE A 232 6.79 -3.83 -2.70
C ILE A 232 7.24 -5.27 -2.50
N GLY A 233 7.69 -5.89 -3.58
CA GLY A 233 8.00 -7.31 -3.64
C GLY A 233 9.39 -7.61 -4.16
N ALA A 234 10.16 -8.48 -3.50
CA ALA A 234 11.45 -8.95 -3.99
C ALA A 234 11.54 -10.49 -3.95
N GLN A 235 12.14 -11.12 -4.95
CA GLN A 235 12.29 -12.58 -4.95
C GLN A 235 13.35 -13.09 -3.96
N THR A 236 14.37 -12.29 -3.64
CA THR A 236 15.46 -12.74 -2.76
C THR A 236 15.56 -11.91 -1.50
N SER A 237 15.76 -10.60 -1.59
CA SER A 237 15.91 -9.76 -0.41
C SER A 237 15.36 -8.37 -0.66
N LEU A 238 14.60 -7.86 0.30
CA LEU A 238 14.07 -6.50 0.32
C LEU A 238 14.64 -5.76 1.52
N GLY A 239 15.52 -4.79 1.27
CA GLY A 239 16.17 -4.00 2.31
C GLY A 239 15.74 -2.54 2.28
N PHE A 240 15.38 -2.00 3.46
CA PHE A 240 15.11 -0.59 3.68
C PHE A 240 16.24 0.01 4.53
N VAL A 241 16.94 0.99 3.96
CA VAL A 241 18.15 1.59 4.56
C VAL A 241 18.00 3.11 4.61
N GLY A 242 17.46 3.65 5.69
CA GLY A 242 17.06 5.05 5.79
C GLY A 242 15.90 5.41 4.87
N ALA A 243 15.07 4.42 4.49
CA ALA A 243 13.97 4.62 3.56
C ALA A 243 12.80 5.36 4.21
N THR A 244 12.00 6.05 3.40
CA THR A 244 10.73 6.64 3.86
C THR A 244 9.60 6.17 2.94
N ILE A 245 8.74 5.29 3.45
CA ILE A 245 7.62 4.69 2.69
C ILE A 245 6.31 5.17 3.31
N LEU A 246 5.53 5.97 2.59
CA LEU A 246 4.37 6.66 3.12
C LEU A 246 3.10 6.33 2.33
N ALA A 247 2.04 6.02 3.07
CA ALA A 247 0.68 5.86 2.57
C ALA A 247 -0.31 6.56 3.52
N ASN A 248 0.00 7.79 3.91
CA ASN A 248 -0.81 8.51 4.89
C ASN A 248 -2.11 9.05 4.28
N GLY A 249 -3.14 9.19 5.10
CA GLY A 249 -4.32 9.98 4.77
C GLY A 249 -4.02 11.47 4.87
N GLY A 250 -4.68 12.26 4.04
CA GLY A 250 -4.63 13.72 4.09
C GLY A 250 -5.53 14.28 5.18
N ASP A 251 -5.18 15.47 5.65
CA ASP A 251 -5.94 16.20 6.67
C ASP A 251 -7.20 16.84 6.08
N GLY A 252 -8.24 16.94 6.91
CA GLY A 252 -9.39 17.78 6.67
C GLY A 252 -9.04 19.26 6.79
N ALA A 253 -9.78 20.10 6.06
CA ALA A 253 -9.54 21.53 5.98
C ALA A 253 -10.55 22.34 6.80
N ASN A 254 -10.21 23.60 7.03
CA ASN A 254 -10.98 24.50 7.86
C ASN A 254 -12.10 25.20 7.08
N GLY A 255 -13.20 25.48 7.75
CA GLY A 255 -14.30 26.24 7.19
C GLY A 255 -15.23 26.81 8.26
N PHE A 256 -16.48 27.06 7.86
CA PHE A 256 -17.52 27.36 8.85
C PHE A 256 -17.85 26.11 9.68
N ALA A 257 -17.87 24.96 9.01
CA ALA A 257 -17.67 23.66 9.63
C ALA A 257 -16.54 22.95 8.90
N ASP A 258 -15.74 22.19 9.64
CA ASP A 258 -14.47 21.67 9.14
C ASP A 258 -14.67 20.33 8.42
N GLY A 259 -13.73 19.99 7.54
CA GLY A 259 -13.70 18.70 6.85
C GLY A 259 -13.13 17.59 7.74
N GLY A 260 -13.54 16.35 7.49
CA GLY A 260 -12.96 15.17 8.13
C GLY A 260 -11.64 14.75 7.47
N GLY A 261 -10.77 14.09 8.24
CA GLY A 261 -9.52 13.49 7.74
C GLY A 261 -9.76 12.25 6.89
N GLY A 262 -8.88 12.01 5.93
CA GLY A 262 -8.84 10.78 5.15
C GLY A 262 -8.14 9.65 5.90
N SER A 263 -8.50 8.39 5.65
CA SER A 263 -7.85 7.26 6.31
C SER A 263 -6.44 7.02 5.78
N GLY A 264 -5.60 6.35 6.57
CA GLY A 264 -4.36 5.77 6.05
C GLY A 264 -4.63 4.78 4.92
N GLY A 265 -3.60 4.49 4.13
CA GLY A 265 -3.59 3.58 3.01
C GLY A 265 -3.11 2.17 3.38
N ALA A 266 -2.67 1.42 2.36
CA ALA A 266 -2.18 0.07 2.51
C ALA A 266 -0.72 -0.05 2.06
N ILE A 267 0.09 -0.76 2.84
CA ILE A 267 1.45 -1.13 2.48
C ILE A 267 1.60 -2.65 2.64
N VAL A 268 1.92 -3.35 1.54
CA VAL A 268 2.27 -4.78 1.54
C VAL A 268 3.73 -4.92 1.17
N LEU A 269 4.52 -5.51 2.06
CA LEU A 269 5.93 -5.79 1.83
C LEU A 269 6.14 -7.29 1.78
N HIS A 270 6.81 -7.78 0.75
CA HIS A 270 7.12 -9.21 0.71
C HIS A 270 8.46 -9.54 0.06
N GLY A 271 9.10 -10.57 0.58
CA GLY A 271 10.31 -11.14 -0.01
C GLY A 271 10.87 -12.30 0.80
N PHE A 272 11.81 -13.04 0.21
CA PHE A 272 12.41 -14.17 0.93
C PHE A 272 13.09 -13.69 2.21
N GLU A 273 13.98 -12.68 2.10
CA GLU A 273 14.47 -11.88 3.22
C GLU A 273 13.86 -10.47 3.21
N VAL A 274 13.47 -9.95 4.37
CA VAL A 274 13.00 -8.56 4.54
C VAL A 274 13.75 -7.91 5.70
N SER A 275 14.36 -6.75 5.46
CA SER A 275 15.11 -6.01 6.49
C SER A 275 14.75 -4.52 6.50
N VAL A 276 14.46 -4.00 7.69
CA VAL A 276 14.15 -2.59 7.94
C VAL A 276 15.18 -2.04 8.92
N ASP A 277 15.98 -1.05 8.50
CA ASP A 277 17.02 -0.48 9.35
C ASP A 277 16.50 0.57 10.35
N LEU A 278 17.37 0.98 11.28
CA LEU A 278 17.06 1.95 12.34
C LEU A 278 16.58 3.31 11.88
N ASN A 279 16.89 3.70 10.64
CA ASN A 279 16.57 5.03 10.12
C ASN A 279 15.40 4.99 9.15
N SER A 280 14.82 3.81 8.91
CA SER A 280 13.70 3.64 8.00
C SER A 280 12.37 3.93 8.69
N LEU A 281 11.47 4.57 7.96
CA LEU A 281 10.09 4.84 8.35
C LEU A 281 9.14 4.23 7.32
N ILE A 282 8.22 3.40 7.79
CA ILE A 282 7.10 2.86 7.01
C ILE A 282 5.81 3.29 7.71
N GLN A 283 5.01 4.15 7.06
CA GLN A 283 3.89 4.82 7.69
C GLN A 283 2.63 4.75 6.84
N ALA A 284 1.51 4.39 7.46
CA ALA A 284 0.18 4.42 6.86
C ALA A 284 -0.85 5.01 7.84
N SER A 285 -0.60 6.23 8.33
CA SER A 285 -1.45 6.88 9.34
C SER A 285 -2.63 7.63 8.72
N GLY A 286 -3.74 7.74 9.45
CA GLY A 286 -4.88 8.58 9.08
C GLY A 286 -4.59 10.06 9.25
N GLY A 287 -5.29 10.89 8.47
CA GLY A 287 -5.20 12.34 8.54
C GLY A 287 -6.01 12.94 9.67
N VAL A 288 -5.62 14.12 10.12
CA VAL A 288 -6.29 14.92 11.15
C VAL A 288 -7.59 15.50 10.58
N GLY A 289 -8.65 15.60 11.39
CA GLY A 289 -9.84 16.38 11.02
C GLY A 289 -9.54 17.89 11.13
N GLY A 290 -10.26 18.74 10.40
CA GLY A 290 -10.01 20.19 10.48
C GLY A 290 -10.23 20.76 11.90
N GLU A 291 -9.59 21.89 12.19
CA GLU A 291 -9.38 22.42 13.54
C GLU A 291 -10.49 23.38 14.00
N VAL A 292 -10.69 23.47 15.34
CA VAL A 292 -11.67 24.29 16.08
C VAL A 292 -12.18 25.58 15.38
N PRO A 293 -13.48 25.93 15.55
CA PRO A 293 -14.38 25.51 16.63
C PRO A 293 -15.29 24.31 16.35
N ASN A 294 -15.35 23.80 15.11
CA ASN A 294 -16.25 22.71 14.71
C ASN A 294 -15.41 21.55 14.15
N MET A 295 -14.67 20.86 15.01
CA MET A 295 -13.68 19.86 14.59
C MET A 295 -14.27 18.79 13.67
N GLY A 296 -13.57 18.52 12.56
CA GLY A 296 -13.85 17.37 11.72
C GLY A 296 -13.46 16.06 12.42
N GLY A 297 -14.07 14.96 11.99
CA GLY A 297 -13.65 13.63 12.45
C GLY A 297 -12.27 13.27 11.88
N CYS A 298 -11.39 12.65 12.66
CA CYS A 298 -10.09 12.18 12.15
C CYS A 298 -10.25 10.98 11.20
N GLY A 299 -9.27 10.75 10.34
CA GLY A 299 -9.15 9.51 9.57
C GLY A 299 -8.70 8.32 10.42
N GLY A 300 -9.23 7.14 10.14
CA GLY A 300 -8.78 5.88 10.71
C GLY A 300 -7.40 5.50 10.20
N ALA A 301 -6.72 4.61 10.95
CA ALA A 301 -5.42 4.08 10.59
C ALA A 301 -5.45 3.34 9.25
N GLY A 302 -4.29 3.24 8.62
CA GLY A 302 -4.04 2.37 7.47
C GLY A 302 -3.81 0.92 7.89
N ARG A 303 -3.29 0.12 6.94
CA ARG A 303 -2.91 -1.28 7.16
C ARG A 303 -1.51 -1.52 6.60
N ILE A 304 -0.69 -2.23 7.36
CA ILE A 304 0.65 -2.65 6.93
C ILE A 304 0.75 -4.16 7.09
N GLU A 305 1.06 -4.86 6.00
CA GLU A 305 1.29 -6.31 6.02
C GLU A 305 2.70 -6.62 5.50
N ILE A 306 3.44 -7.42 6.27
CA ILE A 306 4.79 -7.86 5.94
C ILE A 306 4.78 -9.38 5.85
N LEU A 307 5.15 -9.91 4.69
CA LEU A 307 5.23 -11.35 4.41
C LEU A 307 6.67 -11.73 4.10
N HIS A 308 7.24 -12.61 4.91
CA HIS A 308 8.56 -13.17 4.63
C HIS A 308 8.50 -14.68 4.45
N HIS A 309 9.50 -15.25 3.77
CA HIS A 309 9.56 -16.70 3.64
C HIS A 309 9.90 -17.34 5.00
N PRO A 310 9.32 -18.50 5.38
CA PRO A 310 9.62 -19.17 6.65
C PRO A 310 11.09 -19.54 6.85
N ASP A 311 11.80 -19.83 5.75
CA ASP A 311 13.25 -20.11 5.75
C ASP A 311 14.11 -18.87 5.51
N GLY A 312 13.51 -17.70 5.33
CA GLY A 312 14.20 -16.43 5.16
C GLY A 312 14.21 -15.59 6.44
N GLU A 313 15.04 -14.56 6.45
CA GLU A 313 15.21 -13.69 7.61
C GLU A 313 14.25 -12.49 7.56
N PHE A 314 13.64 -12.15 8.70
CA PHE A 314 12.98 -10.87 8.94
C PHE A 314 13.72 -10.11 10.04
N VAL A 315 14.22 -8.92 9.71
CA VAL A 315 14.88 -8.01 10.65
C VAL A 315 14.14 -6.68 10.65
N ASP A 316 13.66 -6.25 11.82
CA ASP A 316 13.06 -4.94 11.99
C ASP A 316 13.78 -4.18 13.11
N LEU A 317 14.40 -3.07 12.73
CA LEU A 317 15.05 -2.13 13.64
C LEU A 317 14.48 -0.71 13.48
N GLY A 318 13.56 -0.50 12.54
CA GLY A 318 13.05 0.81 12.14
C GLY A 318 11.74 1.18 12.82
N VAL A 319 11.02 2.13 12.21
CA VAL A 319 9.68 2.55 12.66
C VAL A 319 8.65 2.09 11.63
N ILE A 320 7.69 1.30 12.09
CA ILE A 320 6.56 0.81 11.30
C ILE A 320 5.28 1.17 12.04
N GLU A 321 4.46 2.05 11.46
CA GLU A 321 3.31 2.60 12.18
C GLU A 321 2.10 2.86 11.29
N ALA A 322 0.93 2.62 11.86
CA ALA A 322 -0.38 2.90 11.27
C ALA A 322 -1.30 3.41 12.38
N HIS A 323 -1.30 4.72 12.58
CA HIS A 323 -2.09 5.39 13.62
C HIS A 323 -3.36 6.01 13.04
N ALA A 324 -4.39 6.19 13.86
CA ALA A 324 -5.47 7.07 13.46
C ALA A 324 -5.00 8.52 13.51
N GLY A 325 -5.68 9.41 12.79
CA GLY A 325 -5.41 10.84 12.87
C GLY A 325 -5.80 11.43 14.22
N ALA A 326 -5.25 12.59 14.54
CA ALA A 326 -5.49 13.27 15.82
C ALA A 326 -6.62 14.32 15.69
N ALA A 327 -7.89 13.98 15.97
CA ALA A 327 -8.97 14.95 16.20
C ALA A 327 -10.21 14.31 16.87
N GLY A 328 -10.79 14.96 17.88
CA GLY A 328 -12.06 14.54 18.51
C GLY A 328 -11.98 13.22 19.30
N ASP A 329 -13.05 12.40 19.23
CA ASP A 329 -13.20 11.10 19.93
C ASP A 329 -12.55 9.93 19.16
N CYS A 330 -11.46 10.20 18.44
CA CYS A 330 -10.76 9.14 17.75
C CYS A 330 -10.07 8.23 18.75
N VAL A 331 -10.50 6.97 18.74
CA VAL A 331 -9.81 5.91 19.47
C VAL A 331 -8.84 5.32 18.48
N ASP A 332 -7.54 5.43 18.78
CA ASP A 332 -6.57 4.52 18.17
C ASP A 332 -7.06 3.11 18.46
N GLY A 333 -7.64 2.46 17.45
CA GLY A 333 -7.81 1.01 17.49
C GLY A 333 -6.44 0.36 17.50
N GLU A 334 -6.38 -0.93 17.83
CA GLU A 334 -5.13 -1.68 17.73
C GLU A 334 -4.48 -1.45 16.35
N PRO A 335 -3.21 -1.04 16.28
CA PRO A 335 -2.53 -0.81 15.02
C PRO A 335 -2.61 -2.05 14.15
N VAL A 336 -3.01 -1.88 12.89
CA VAL A 336 -3.22 -3.00 11.96
C VAL A 336 -1.91 -3.33 11.24
N LEU A 337 -0.92 -3.77 12.02
CA LEU A 337 0.34 -4.34 11.53
C LEU A 337 0.26 -5.86 11.61
N THR A 338 0.38 -6.52 10.46
CA THR A 338 0.43 -7.99 10.37
C THR A 338 1.79 -8.43 9.85
N ILE A 339 2.52 -9.23 10.62
CA ILE A 339 3.78 -9.85 10.19
C ILE A 339 3.56 -11.35 10.13
N SER A 340 3.76 -11.94 8.96
CA SER A 340 3.50 -13.37 8.71
C SER A 340 4.69 -14.03 8.00
N ALA A 341 5.02 -15.25 8.41
CA ALA A 341 5.81 -16.15 7.59
C ALA A 341 4.87 -16.89 6.63
N ASP A 342 5.09 -16.79 5.33
CA ASP A 342 4.19 -17.35 4.31
C ASP A 342 4.95 -18.13 3.23
N VAL A 343 4.52 -19.36 2.97
CA VAL A 343 5.05 -20.25 1.91
C VAL A 343 4.68 -19.73 0.51
N GLY A 344 3.74 -18.78 0.42
CA GLY A 344 3.36 -18.09 -0.81
C GLY A 344 4.43 -17.13 -1.34
N VAL A 345 5.38 -16.72 -0.49
CA VAL A 345 6.51 -15.85 -0.85
C VAL A 345 7.45 -16.58 -1.81
N PRO A 346 7.85 -15.97 -2.95
CA PRO A 346 8.74 -16.61 -3.92
C PRO A 346 10.05 -17.11 -3.29
N GLU A 347 10.44 -18.34 -3.60
CA GLU A 347 11.76 -18.87 -3.27
C GLU A 347 12.79 -18.55 -4.38
N PRO A 348 14.06 -18.29 -4.03
CA PRO A 348 15.14 -18.21 -5.01
C PRO A 348 15.27 -19.54 -5.77
N SER A 349 15.19 -19.50 -7.11
CA SER A 349 15.20 -20.68 -7.99
C SER A 349 16.46 -21.59 -7.87
N GLY A 350 17.47 -21.18 -7.09
CA GLY A 350 18.67 -21.96 -6.80
C GLY A 350 18.56 -22.96 -5.64
N LEU A 351 17.65 -22.77 -4.68
CA LEU A 351 17.59 -23.59 -3.46
C LEU A 351 17.04 -25.00 -3.72
N ALA A 352 15.97 -25.12 -4.49
CA ALA A 352 15.39 -26.42 -4.86
C ALA A 352 16.38 -27.29 -5.67
N THR A 353 17.24 -26.67 -6.49
CA THR A 353 18.20 -27.39 -7.33
C THR A 353 19.41 -27.91 -6.52
N ALA A 354 19.84 -27.17 -5.50
CA ALA A 354 20.96 -27.56 -4.64
C ALA A 354 20.63 -28.78 -3.75
N VAL A 355 19.40 -28.87 -3.23
CA VAL A 355 18.94 -30.02 -2.43
C VAL A 355 18.87 -31.29 -3.28
N LEU A 356 18.47 -31.19 -4.55
CA LEU A 356 18.39 -32.33 -5.46
C LEU A 356 19.80 -32.84 -5.87
N LEU A 357 20.77 -31.95 -6.07
CA LEU A 357 22.15 -32.32 -6.43
C LEU A 357 22.95 -32.88 -5.25
N LEU A 358 22.73 -32.39 -4.02
CA LEU A 358 23.35 -32.95 -2.81
C LEU A 358 22.81 -34.34 -2.45
N GLY A 359 21.54 -34.64 -2.80
CA GLY A 359 20.97 -35.98 -2.65
C GLY A 359 21.54 -37.04 -3.61
N LEU A 360 22.03 -36.63 -4.79
CA LEU A 360 22.55 -37.55 -5.83
C LEU A 360 24.07 -37.77 -5.77
N GLY A 361 24.83 -36.90 -5.07
CA GLY A 361 26.29 -37.00 -4.94
C GLY A 361 26.82 -37.97 -3.87
N GLY A 362 25.94 -38.57 -3.04
CA GLY A 362 26.32 -39.29 -1.82
C GLY A 362 26.76 -40.76 -1.97
N ARG A 363 26.74 -41.38 -3.15
CA ARG A 363 27.21 -42.78 -3.33
C ARG A 363 28.65 -42.85 -3.85
N ARG A 364 29.62 -42.61 -2.96
CA ARG A 364 31.00 -43.11 -3.16
C ARG A 364 31.02 -44.62 -2.93
N LEU A 365 31.15 -45.38 -4.03
CA LEU A 365 31.60 -46.77 -4.01
C LEU A 365 33.03 -46.82 -3.45
N GLY A 366 33.16 -47.29 -2.21
CA GLY A 366 34.47 -47.55 -1.58
C GLY A 366 35.15 -48.81 -2.17
N PRO A 367 36.50 -48.89 -2.13
CA PRO A 367 37.27 -49.95 -2.76
C PRO A 367 37.31 -51.21 -1.88
N GLY A 368 36.68 -52.29 -2.35
CA GLY A 368 36.67 -53.59 -1.69
C GLY A 368 37.94 -54.42 -1.98
N GLY A 369 38.91 -54.33 -1.05
CA GLY A 369 39.65 -55.47 -0.47
C GLY A 369 40.42 -56.44 -1.37
N ARG A 370 41.73 -56.23 -1.50
CA ARG A 370 42.69 -57.33 -1.73
C ARG A 370 42.90 -58.09 -0.41
N ARG A 371 42.49 -59.37 -0.35
CA ARG A 371 42.95 -60.32 0.69
C ARG A 371 44.13 -61.13 0.15
N ALA A 372 45.21 -61.11 0.93
CA ALA A 372 46.35 -61.98 0.82
C ALA A 372 46.00 -63.40 1.31
N ALA A 373 46.54 -64.41 0.63
CA ALA A 373 46.68 -65.77 1.14
C ALA A 373 48.17 -66.15 1.07
N ARG A 374 48.67 -66.70 2.17
CA ARG A 374 50.05 -67.13 2.44
C ARG A 374 50.00 -68.63 2.76
N SER A 375 51.02 -69.37 2.28
CA SER A 375 51.50 -70.74 2.64
C SER A 375 50.48 -71.89 2.57
N GLU A 376 50.75 -73.05 1.99
CA GLU A 376 51.98 -73.85 1.80
C GLU A 376 52.02 -74.49 0.40
#